data_AF-A0A954PNX5-F1
#
_entry.id   AF-A0A954PNX5-F1
#
_cell.length_a   1.000
_cell.length_b   1.000
_cell.length_c   1.000
_cell.angle_alpha   90.00
_cell.angle_beta   90.00
_cell.angle_gamma   90.00
#
_symmetry.space_group_name_H-M   'P 1'
#
loop_
_entity.id
_entity.type
_entity.pdbx_description
1 polymer ?
#
loop_
_entity_poly.entity_id
_entity_poly.type
_entity_poly.pdbx_seq_one_letter_code
_entity_poly.pdbx_strand_id
1 'polypeptide(L)'
;MMSMKAVAISAGMLLALFGSSPLWGQPPRHPPGGGRDPFFEALREVHQESPNKELFDLLEYPDIRDEVRLSAEKAEQIQENIRLAIKELFALRASRQANSEPHKSKEELKAEIAAAVAPFDDASYALLEQPPTELDRLLGIYVQARGNRAVLNEKVAHRIGLNATELDQLRKARTRIWRGIMQQAREDIQREIRNRAPGKEDLRKEFSKHIRHAER
;
A
#
# COMPACT_ATOMS: atom_id res chain seq x y z
N MET A 1 -29.91 25.02 13.79
CA MET A 1 -29.80 25.71 12.48
C MET A 1 -28.35 26.15 12.31
N MET A 2 -27.67 25.64 11.27
CA MET A 2 -26.43 26.12 10.59
C MET A 2 -25.22 26.50 11.48
N SER A 3 -23.96 26.12 11.22
CA SER A 3 -23.29 25.87 9.95
C SER A 3 -22.03 25.04 10.20
N MET A 4 -21.94 23.86 9.59
CA MET A 4 -20.68 23.18 9.31
C MET A 4 -19.87 24.02 8.32
N LYS A 5 -18.59 24.27 8.61
CA LYS A 5 -17.57 24.49 7.60
C LYS A 5 -16.51 23.42 7.80
N ALA A 6 -16.72 22.30 7.11
CA ALA A 6 -15.68 21.32 6.86
C ALA A 6 -14.64 21.97 5.95
N VAL A 7 -13.39 22.07 6.43
CA VAL A 7 -12.24 22.15 5.54
C VAL A 7 -11.77 20.72 5.33
N ALA A 8 -12.14 20.19 4.17
CA ALA A 8 -11.60 18.95 3.65
C ALA A 8 -10.09 19.14 3.40
N ILE A 9 -9.26 18.43 4.16
CA ILE A 9 -7.92 18.07 3.71
C ILE A 9 -7.97 16.57 3.48
N SER A 10 -8.25 16.26 2.22
CA SER A 10 -8.40 14.97 1.59
C SER A 10 -7.22 14.02 1.85
N ALA A 11 -7.52 12.72 1.75
CA ALA A 11 -6.65 11.54 1.58
C ALA A 11 -5.61 11.61 0.43
N GLY A 12 -5.28 12.83 -0.02
CA GLY A 12 -4.24 13.12 -0.99
C GLY A 12 -2.87 13.35 -0.36
N MET A 13 -2.67 13.37 0.97
CA MET A 13 -1.39 13.81 1.53
C MET A 13 -0.22 12.86 1.24
N LEU A 14 -0.46 11.55 1.10
CA LEU A 14 0.57 10.58 0.69
C LEU A 14 0.87 10.61 -0.82
N LEU A 15 -0.03 11.15 -1.66
CA LEU A 15 0.21 11.40 -3.10
C LEU A 15 0.64 12.86 -3.38
N ALA A 16 0.32 13.80 -2.50
CA ALA A 16 0.69 15.21 -2.57
C ALA A 16 2.11 15.47 -2.04
N LEU A 17 2.63 14.60 -1.17
CA LEU A 17 4.06 14.56 -0.84
C LEU A 17 4.95 14.07 -2.01
N PHE A 18 4.37 13.49 -3.07
CA PHE A 18 5.05 13.27 -4.35
C PHE A 18 4.84 14.40 -5.36
N GLY A 19 4.00 15.40 -5.05
CA GLY A 19 3.58 16.46 -5.98
C GLY A 19 4.04 17.88 -5.63
N SER A 20 4.32 18.22 -4.38
CA SER A 20 4.63 19.61 -4.03
C SER A 20 5.20 19.79 -2.62
N SER A 21 6.53 19.74 -2.48
CA SER A 21 7.25 20.47 -1.42
C SER A 21 8.58 20.98 -2.01
N PRO A 22 8.74 22.30 -2.21
CA PRO A 22 9.97 22.89 -2.70
C PRO A 22 10.82 23.35 -1.51
N LEU A 23 11.52 22.44 -0.84
CA LEU A 23 12.48 22.83 0.20
C LEU A 23 13.72 21.90 0.15
N TRP A 24 14.76 22.45 -0.48
CA TRP A 24 16.19 22.11 -0.43
C TRP A 24 16.72 21.01 -1.35
N GLY A 25 17.38 21.47 -2.42
CA GLY A 25 18.21 20.68 -3.33
C GLY A 25 17.52 20.45 -4.67
N GLN A 26 18.05 21.05 -5.74
CA GLN A 26 17.57 20.80 -7.10
C GLN A 26 17.44 19.29 -7.34
N PRO A 27 16.29 18.78 -7.84
CA PRO A 27 16.22 17.38 -8.23
C PRO A 27 17.28 17.15 -9.32
N PRO A 28 18.12 16.10 -9.21
CA PRO A 28 19.05 15.77 -10.28
C PRO A 28 18.24 15.62 -11.56
N ARG A 29 18.62 16.41 -12.57
CA ARG A 29 18.03 16.38 -13.91
C ARG A 29 17.92 14.91 -14.33
N HIS A 30 16.69 14.43 -14.50
CA HIS A 30 16.47 13.11 -15.05
C HIS A 30 17.18 13.03 -16.41
N PRO A 31 18.06 12.04 -16.62
CA PRO A 31 18.61 11.81 -17.94
C PRO A 31 17.45 11.45 -18.91
N PRO A 32 17.53 11.87 -20.18
CA PRO A 32 16.51 11.57 -21.18
C PRO A 32 16.59 10.07 -21.50
N GLY A 33 15.72 9.29 -20.87
CA GLY A 33 15.71 7.84 -20.93
C GLY A 33 14.97 7.28 -19.72
N GLY A 34 13.64 7.39 -19.73
CA GLY A 34 12.74 7.16 -18.59
C GLY A 34 12.70 5.71 -18.10
N GLY A 35 13.76 5.25 -17.43
CA GLY A 35 13.72 4.13 -16.52
C GLY A 35 13.09 4.57 -15.20
N ARG A 36 11.97 3.95 -14.80
CA ARG A 36 11.43 4.13 -13.45
C ARG A 36 12.45 3.59 -12.45
N ASP A 37 12.73 4.37 -11.41
CA ASP A 37 13.62 3.97 -10.30
C ASP A 37 13.10 2.65 -9.69
N PRO A 38 13.85 1.53 -9.78
CA PRO A 38 13.40 0.22 -9.28
C PRO A 38 13.01 0.24 -7.80
N PHE A 39 13.60 1.14 -7.01
CA PHE A 39 13.23 1.35 -5.62
C PHE A 39 11.79 1.85 -5.48
N PHE A 40 11.40 2.87 -6.25
CA PHE A 40 10.04 3.40 -6.20
C PHE A 40 9.01 2.42 -6.77
N GLU A 41 9.39 1.57 -7.72
CA GLU A 41 8.52 0.49 -8.17
C GLU A 41 8.29 -0.57 -7.09
N ALA A 42 9.35 -1.00 -6.39
CA ALA A 42 9.24 -1.93 -5.27
C ALA A 42 8.43 -1.32 -4.12
N LEU A 43 8.71 -0.06 -3.76
CA LEU A 43 7.98 0.67 -2.72
C LEU A 43 6.49 0.76 -3.03
N ARG A 44 6.14 1.13 -4.27
CA ARG A 44 4.74 1.20 -4.70
C ARG A 44 4.04 -0.14 -4.54
N GLU A 45 4.70 -1.25 -4.86
CA GLU A 45 4.10 -2.57 -4.69
C GLU A 45 3.96 -2.98 -3.23
N VAL A 46 4.98 -2.79 -2.40
CA VAL A 46 4.88 -3.04 -0.95
C VAL A 46 3.72 -2.23 -0.36
N HIS A 47 3.61 -0.96 -0.73
CA HIS A 47 2.56 -0.08 -0.26
C HIS A 47 1.15 -0.49 -0.76
N GLN A 48 1.02 -0.90 -2.03
CA GLN A 48 -0.26 -1.37 -2.59
C GLN A 48 -0.69 -2.74 -2.04
N GLU A 49 0.27 -3.56 -1.63
CA GLU A 49 0.03 -4.92 -1.14
C GLU A 49 -0.06 -4.99 0.39
N SER A 50 0.25 -3.90 1.12
CA SER A 50 0.31 -3.87 2.59
C SER A 50 -1.08 -3.90 3.25
N PRO A 51 -1.45 -5.01 3.92
CA PRO A 51 -2.72 -5.08 4.67
C PRO A 51 -2.68 -4.24 5.94
N ASN A 52 -1.49 -3.95 6.49
CA ASN A 52 -1.33 -3.09 7.66
C ASN A 52 -1.64 -1.63 7.30
N LYS A 53 -1.16 -1.18 6.15
CA LYS A 53 -1.48 0.16 5.63
C LYS A 53 -2.99 0.33 5.48
N GLU A 54 -3.67 -0.62 4.83
CA GLU A 54 -5.12 -0.54 4.64
C GLU A 54 -5.88 -0.49 5.98
N LEU A 55 -5.36 -1.13 7.04
CA LEU A 55 -5.92 -1.08 8.39
C LEU A 55 -5.69 0.29 9.03
N PHE A 56 -4.46 0.82 9.00
CA PHE A 56 -4.13 2.11 9.60
C PHE A 56 -4.80 3.29 8.89
N ASP A 57 -5.06 3.18 7.58
CA ASP A 57 -5.85 4.18 6.84
C ASP A 57 -7.26 4.37 7.42
N LEU A 58 -7.85 3.34 8.06
CA LEU A 58 -9.15 3.48 8.72
C LEU A 58 -9.10 4.43 9.91
N LEU A 59 -7.93 4.62 10.52
CA LEU A 59 -7.74 5.52 11.66
C LEU A 59 -7.64 7.00 11.23
N GLU A 60 -7.64 7.29 9.93
CA GLU A 60 -7.79 8.67 9.43
C GLU A 60 -9.21 9.21 9.68
N TYR A 61 -10.20 8.33 9.80
CA TYR A 61 -11.60 8.69 10.00
C TYR A 61 -11.90 8.90 11.50
N PRO A 62 -12.31 10.11 11.94
CA PRO A 62 -12.62 10.38 13.34
C PRO A 62 -13.63 9.41 13.95
N ASP A 63 -14.72 9.12 13.22
CA ASP A 63 -15.77 8.21 13.69
C ASP A 63 -15.25 6.80 13.98
N ILE A 64 -14.27 6.31 13.20
CA ILE A 64 -13.63 5.02 13.45
C ILE A 64 -12.75 5.08 14.69
N ARG A 65 -12.00 6.17 14.88
CA ARG A 65 -11.16 6.35 16.08
C ARG A 65 -12.01 6.39 17.34
N ASP A 66 -13.14 7.09 17.30
CA ASP A 66 -14.08 7.18 18.42
C ASP A 66 -14.69 5.80 18.72
N GLU A 67 -15.12 5.08 17.68
CA GLU A 67 -15.69 3.73 17.79
C GLU A 67 -14.73 2.72 18.44
N VAL A 68 -13.43 2.82 18.15
CA VAL A 68 -12.40 1.93 18.71
C VAL A 68 -11.72 2.51 19.95
N ARG A 69 -12.23 3.64 20.47
CA ARG A 69 -11.73 4.34 21.67
C ARG A 69 -10.25 4.71 21.58
N LEU A 70 -9.79 5.05 20.37
CA LEU A 70 -8.43 5.52 20.16
C LEU A 70 -8.32 6.98 20.61
N SER A 71 -7.53 7.22 21.66
CA SER A 71 -7.28 8.59 22.12
C SER A 71 -6.55 9.41 21.06
N ALA A 72 -6.74 10.74 21.09
CA ALA A 72 -6.06 11.66 20.19
C ALA A 72 -4.52 11.52 20.29
N GLU A 73 -3.99 11.33 21.50
CA GLU A 73 -2.56 11.12 21.74
C GLU A 73 -2.04 9.85 21.03
N LYS A 74 -2.73 8.70 21.18
CA LYS A 74 -2.32 7.47 20.50
C LYS A 74 -2.48 7.58 18.99
N ALA A 75 -3.52 8.26 18.51
CA ALA A 75 -3.69 8.54 17.09
C ALA A 75 -2.53 9.38 16.54
N GLU A 76 -2.08 10.39 17.29
CA GLU A 76 -0.92 11.21 16.92
C GLU A 76 0.38 10.39 16.91
N GLN A 77 0.58 9.51 17.90
CA GLN A 77 1.74 8.61 17.92
C GLN A 77 1.75 7.62 16.75
N ILE A 78 0.60 7.06 16.36
CA ILE A 78 0.48 6.22 15.15
C ILE A 78 0.84 7.02 13.90
N GLN A 79 0.35 8.26 13.79
CA GLN A 79 0.70 9.14 12.67
C GLN A 79 2.19 9.47 12.65
N GLU A 80 2.81 9.64 13.82
CA GLU A 80 4.26 9.85 13.91
C GLU A 80 5.05 8.61 13.48
N ASN A 81 4.63 7.41 13.89
CA ASN A 81 5.25 6.17 13.41
C ASN A 81 5.20 6.07 11.87
N ILE A 82 4.08 6.46 11.25
CA ILE A 82 3.95 6.50 9.78
C ILE A 82 4.95 7.50 9.18
N ARG A 83 5.10 8.69 9.76
CA ARG A 83 6.09 9.69 9.29
C ARG A 83 7.53 9.19 9.42
N LEU A 84 7.85 8.53 10.54
CA LEU A 84 9.17 7.95 10.77
C LEU A 84 9.46 6.81 9.79
N ALA A 85 8.48 5.95 9.51
CA ALA A 85 8.62 4.91 8.48
C ALA A 85 8.93 5.51 7.11
N ILE A 86 8.23 6.59 6.72
CA ILE A 86 8.51 7.30 5.47
C ILE A 86 9.93 7.87 5.47
N LYS A 87 10.37 8.49 6.56
CA LYS A 87 11.72 9.04 6.70
C LYS A 87 12.78 7.95 6.56
N GLU A 88 12.56 6.79 7.16
CA GLU A 88 13.47 5.63 7.07
C GLU A 88 13.57 5.11 5.64
N LEU A 89 12.46 5.06 4.90
CA LEU A 89 12.46 4.67 3.50
C LEU A 89 13.26 5.64 2.61
N PHE A 90 13.19 6.94 2.88
CA PHE A 90 14.01 7.92 2.16
C PHE A 90 15.49 7.81 2.54
N ALA A 91 15.81 7.54 3.80
CA ALA A 91 17.18 7.30 4.24
C ALA A 91 17.78 6.05 3.58
N LEU A 92 17.00 4.96 3.52
CA LEU A 92 17.35 3.73 2.82
C LEU A 92 17.63 3.98 1.33
N ARG A 93 16.81 4.79 0.66
CA ARG A 93 17.08 5.15 -0.74
C ARG A 93 18.38 5.96 -0.88
N ALA A 94 18.58 6.94 0.00
CA ALA A 94 19.75 7.82 -0.05
C ALA A 94 21.06 7.04 0.20
N SER A 95 21.10 6.12 1.17
CA SER A 95 22.28 5.30 1.45
C SER A 95 22.65 4.42 0.26
N ARG A 96 21.66 3.80 -0.40
CA ARG A 96 21.87 2.98 -1.60
C ARG A 96 22.46 3.78 -2.77
N GLN A 97 21.98 5.01 -2.96
CA GLN A 97 22.50 5.91 -3.98
C GLN A 97 23.93 6.35 -3.69
N ALA A 98 24.25 6.65 -2.43
CA ALA A 98 25.60 7.05 -2.02
C ALA A 98 26.62 5.90 -2.14
N ASN A 99 26.20 4.68 -1.81
CA ASN A 99 27.09 3.51 -1.76
C ASN A 99 27.27 2.79 -3.10
N SER A 100 26.62 3.25 -4.18
CA SER A 100 26.64 2.58 -5.50
C SER A 100 26.38 1.08 -5.39
N GLU A 101 25.42 0.70 -4.53
CA GLU A 101 25.17 -0.71 -4.25
C GLU A 101 24.82 -1.47 -5.54
N PRO A 102 25.25 -2.75 -5.67
CA PRO A 102 24.87 -3.57 -6.80
C PRO A 102 23.34 -3.60 -6.97
N HIS A 103 22.90 -3.72 -8.21
CA HIS A 103 21.48 -3.81 -8.54
C HIS A 103 20.86 -5.04 -7.86
N LYS A 104 20.16 -4.79 -6.73
CA LYS A 104 19.29 -5.78 -6.11
C LYS A 104 18.11 -6.08 -7.03
N SER A 105 17.66 -7.32 -7.01
CA SER A 105 16.39 -7.70 -7.61
C SER A 105 15.25 -6.93 -6.93
N LYS A 106 14.14 -6.78 -7.66
CA LYS A 106 12.92 -6.15 -7.12
C LYS A 106 12.43 -6.83 -5.84
N GLU A 107 12.57 -8.14 -5.75
CA GLU A 107 12.06 -8.92 -4.63
C GLU A 107 12.93 -8.72 -3.38
N GLU A 108 14.24 -8.57 -3.55
CA GLU A 108 15.14 -8.15 -2.47
C GLU A 108 14.84 -6.72 -2.01
N LEU A 109 14.55 -5.80 -2.94
CA LEU A 109 14.13 -4.44 -2.59
C LEU A 109 12.81 -4.43 -1.81
N LYS A 110 11.83 -5.24 -2.22
CA LYS A 110 10.55 -5.38 -1.50
C LYS A 110 10.77 -5.88 -0.07
N ALA A 111 11.65 -6.88 0.11
CA ALA A 111 11.98 -7.41 1.43
C ALA A 111 12.68 -6.37 2.32
N GLU A 112 13.64 -5.62 1.77
CA GLU A 112 14.35 -4.57 2.49
C GLU A 112 13.42 -3.42 2.91
N ILE A 113 12.54 -2.98 2.01
CA ILE A 113 11.51 -1.97 2.29
C ILE A 113 10.55 -2.46 3.38
N ALA A 114 10.09 -3.70 3.30
CA ALA A 114 9.20 -4.28 4.31
C ALA A 114 9.89 -4.34 5.69
N ALA A 115 11.16 -4.73 5.73
CA ALA A 115 11.95 -4.77 6.96
C ALA A 115 12.17 -3.37 7.57
N ALA A 116 12.35 -2.33 6.75
CA ALA A 116 12.46 -0.95 7.21
C ALA A 116 11.17 -0.42 7.85
N VAL A 117 10.00 -0.85 7.36
CA VAL A 117 8.70 -0.37 7.85
C VAL A 117 8.20 -1.17 9.06
N ALA A 118 8.53 -2.47 9.14
CA ALA A 118 8.00 -3.38 10.16
C ALA A 118 8.09 -2.85 11.61
N PRO A 119 9.21 -2.25 12.09
CA PRO A 119 9.28 -1.74 13.45
C PRO A 119 8.23 -0.67 13.78
N PHE A 120 7.86 0.15 12.80
CA PHE A 120 6.88 1.22 12.95
C PHE A 120 5.44 0.68 12.92
N ASP A 121 5.20 -0.34 12.10
CA ASP A 121 3.93 -1.09 12.11
C ASP A 121 3.74 -1.78 13.47
N ASP A 122 4.77 -2.44 13.99
CA ASP A 122 4.75 -3.12 15.29
C ASP A 122 4.51 -2.14 16.44
N ALA A 123 5.20 -0.99 16.43
CA ALA A 123 4.98 0.09 17.40
C ALA A 123 3.53 0.62 17.34
N SER A 124 2.97 0.75 16.14
CA SER A 124 1.59 1.20 15.96
C SER A 124 0.58 0.17 16.47
N TYR A 125 0.82 -1.13 16.24
CA TYR A 125 -0.01 -2.18 16.81
C TYR A 125 0.06 -2.23 18.33
N ALA A 126 1.23 -2.03 18.93
CA ALA A 126 1.39 -2.01 20.38
C ALA A 126 0.50 -0.93 21.02
N LEU A 127 0.33 0.23 20.38
CA LEU A 127 -0.58 1.29 20.83
C LEU A 127 -2.05 0.88 20.74
N LEU A 128 -2.41 0.12 19.70
CA LEU A 128 -3.77 -0.39 19.50
C LEU A 128 -4.12 -1.54 20.46
N GLU A 129 -3.13 -2.31 20.89
CA GLU A 129 -3.29 -3.41 21.86
C GLU A 129 -3.43 -2.92 23.32
N GLN A 130 -3.05 -1.66 23.59
CA GLN A 130 -3.16 -1.07 24.92
C GLN A 130 -4.59 -0.58 25.21
N PRO A 131 -5.18 -0.90 26.38
CA PRO A 131 -6.41 -0.27 26.84
C PRO A 131 -6.32 1.27 26.85
N PRO A 132 -7.44 2.00 26.69
CA PRO A 132 -8.80 1.51 26.44
C PRO A 132 -9.07 1.18 24.96
N THR A 133 -8.06 1.18 24.09
CA THR A 133 -8.22 0.95 22.66
C THR A 133 -8.77 -0.45 22.38
N GLU A 134 -9.76 -0.55 21.49
CA GLU A 134 -10.41 -1.81 21.13
C GLU A 134 -9.90 -2.31 19.78
N LEU A 135 -8.70 -2.92 19.75
CA LEU A 135 -8.11 -3.46 18.51
C LEU A 135 -9.06 -4.45 17.81
N ASP A 136 -9.72 -5.34 18.54
CA ASP A 136 -10.63 -6.31 17.93
C ASP A 136 -11.83 -5.63 17.25
N ARG A 137 -12.27 -4.48 17.77
CA ARG A 137 -13.30 -3.65 17.11
C ARG A 137 -12.78 -3.08 15.79
N LEU A 138 -11.55 -2.56 15.78
CA LEU A 138 -10.90 -2.07 14.56
C LEU A 138 -10.75 -3.19 13.51
N LEU A 139 -10.30 -4.38 13.93
CA LEU A 139 -10.18 -5.54 13.05
C LEU A 139 -11.54 -5.96 12.49
N GLY A 140 -12.60 -5.91 13.30
CA GLY A 140 -13.98 -6.15 12.85
C GLY A 140 -14.43 -5.17 11.76
N ILE A 141 -14.19 -3.87 11.95
CA ILE A 141 -14.47 -2.84 10.94
C ILE A 141 -13.66 -3.10 9.66
N TYR A 142 -12.39 -3.46 9.80
CA TYR A 142 -11.52 -3.77 8.66
C TYR A 142 -11.99 -4.99 7.86
N VAL A 143 -12.42 -6.06 8.54
CA VAL A 143 -13.02 -7.24 7.91
C VAL A 143 -14.29 -6.87 7.16
N GLN A 144 -15.15 -6.03 7.74
CA GLN A 144 -16.35 -5.55 7.05
C GLN A 144 -16.01 -4.73 5.80
N ALA A 145 -14.96 -3.90 5.85
CA ALA A 145 -14.56 -3.04 4.74
C ALA A 145 -13.82 -3.77 3.60
N ARG A 146 -13.12 -4.87 3.89
CA ARG A 146 -12.27 -5.59 2.92
C ARG A 146 -12.75 -7.00 2.59
N GLY A 147 -13.72 -7.52 3.32
CA GLY A 147 -14.23 -8.88 3.17
C GLY A 147 -13.10 -9.91 3.27
N ASN A 148 -13.10 -10.88 2.36
CA ASN A 148 -12.13 -11.98 2.35
C ASN A 148 -10.67 -11.51 2.24
N ARG A 149 -10.39 -10.32 1.69
CA ARG A 149 -9.01 -9.80 1.61
C ARG A 149 -8.41 -9.46 2.97
N ALA A 150 -9.25 -9.20 3.97
CA ALA A 150 -8.79 -8.87 5.32
C ALA A 150 -7.93 -9.98 5.94
N VAL A 151 -8.13 -11.25 5.54
CA VAL A 151 -7.35 -12.40 6.02
C VAL A 151 -5.86 -12.30 5.71
N LEU A 152 -5.47 -11.44 4.77
CA LEU A 152 -4.07 -11.23 4.44
C LEU A 152 -3.33 -10.41 5.51
N ASN A 153 -4.07 -9.71 6.37
CA ASN A 153 -3.53 -9.03 7.54
C ASN A 153 -3.20 -10.06 8.63
N GLU A 154 -2.00 -9.95 9.22
CA GLU A 154 -1.49 -10.93 10.18
C GLU A 154 -2.33 -10.98 11.47
N LYS A 155 -2.77 -9.83 11.98
CA LYS A 155 -3.61 -9.80 13.18
C LYS A 155 -4.94 -10.46 12.90
N VAL A 156 -5.59 -10.17 11.77
CA VAL A 156 -6.85 -10.84 11.36
C VAL A 156 -6.65 -12.35 11.22
N ALA A 157 -5.62 -12.78 10.49
CA ALA A 157 -5.31 -14.19 10.27
C ALA A 157 -5.14 -14.94 11.60
N HIS A 158 -4.38 -14.36 12.52
CA HIS A 158 -4.16 -14.93 13.85
C HIS A 158 -5.48 -15.09 14.64
N ARG A 159 -6.39 -14.11 14.59
CA ARG A 159 -7.68 -14.20 15.32
C ARG A 159 -8.58 -15.31 14.79
N ILE A 160 -8.46 -15.67 13.51
CA ILE A 160 -9.23 -16.77 12.92
C ILE A 160 -8.47 -18.11 12.93
N GLY A 161 -7.33 -18.18 13.62
CA GLY A 161 -6.57 -19.40 13.81
C GLY A 161 -5.64 -19.78 12.66
N LEU A 162 -5.40 -18.90 11.68
CA LEU A 162 -4.35 -19.13 10.70
C LEU A 162 -2.98 -18.87 11.31
N ASN A 163 -2.08 -19.85 11.19
CA ASN A 163 -0.69 -19.67 11.57
C ASN A 163 0.11 -18.93 10.48
N ALA A 164 1.32 -18.48 10.82
CA ALA A 164 2.17 -17.71 9.90
C ALA A 164 2.52 -18.48 8.62
N THR A 165 2.70 -19.81 8.70
CA THR A 165 3.00 -20.66 7.54
C THR A 165 1.82 -20.73 6.58
N GLU A 166 0.60 -20.90 7.08
CA GLU A 166 -0.63 -20.92 6.28
C GLU A 166 -0.89 -19.56 5.63
N LEU A 167 -0.67 -18.47 6.37
CA LEU A 167 -0.80 -17.12 5.86
C LEU A 167 0.20 -16.84 4.72
N ASP A 168 1.45 -17.27 4.87
CA ASP A 168 2.47 -17.17 3.82
C ASP A 168 2.08 -17.99 2.57
N GLN A 169 1.58 -19.22 2.75
CA GLN A 169 1.07 -20.04 1.65
C GLN A 169 -0.09 -19.35 0.92
N LEU A 170 -1.03 -18.76 1.66
CA LEU A 170 -2.16 -18.02 1.10
C LEU A 170 -1.70 -16.79 0.29
N ARG A 171 -0.74 -16.02 0.83
CA ARG A 171 -0.14 -14.86 0.14
C ARG A 171 0.56 -15.31 -1.15
N LYS A 172 1.34 -16.39 -1.11
CA LYS A 172 2.01 -16.96 -2.30
C LYS A 172 1.02 -17.47 -3.33
N ALA A 173 -0.05 -18.14 -2.91
CA ALA A 173 -1.12 -18.63 -3.79
C ALA A 173 -1.84 -17.46 -4.50
N ARG A 174 -2.19 -16.41 -3.75
CA ARG A 174 -2.79 -15.18 -4.30
C ARG A 174 -1.87 -14.54 -5.35
N THR A 175 -0.59 -14.38 -5.05
CA THR A 175 0.39 -13.81 -5.99
C THR A 175 0.49 -14.66 -7.26
N ARG A 176 0.46 -15.99 -7.15
CA ARG A 176 0.48 -16.90 -8.30
C ARG A 176 -0.76 -16.75 -9.17
N ILE A 177 -1.95 -16.73 -8.56
CA ILE A 177 -3.22 -16.53 -9.27
C ILE A 177 -3.22 -15.18 -9.98
N TRP A 178 -2.82 -14.10 -9.30
CA TRP A 178 -2.74 -12.77 -9.88
C TRP A 178 -1.79 -12.69 -11.07
N ARG A 179 -0.60 -13.30 -10.96
CA ARG A 179 0.35 -13.39 -12.08
C ARG A 179 -0.26 -14.14 -13.28
N GLY A 180 -1.00 -15.22 -13.02
CA GLY A 180 -1.73 -15.96 -14.06
C GLY A 180 -2.78 -15.09 -14.76
N ILE A 181 -3.61 -14.39 -14.00
CA ILE A 181 -4.62 -13.44 -14.51
C ILE A 181 -3.97 -12.36 -15.38
N MET A 182 -2.90 -11.74 -14.89
CA MET A 182 -2.19 -10.68 -15.61
C MET A 182 -1.52 -11.18 -16.88
N GLN A 183 -0.96 -12.39 -16.87
CA GLN A 183 -0.39 -13.02 -18.06
C GLN A 183 -1.47 -13.30 -19.11
N GLN A 184 -2.63 -13.86 -18.71
CA GLN A 184 -3.75 -14.09 -19.61
C GLN A 184 -4.26 -12.77 -20.21
N ALA A 185 -4.49 -11.76 -19.37
CA ALA A 185 -4.92 -10.44 -19.82
C ALA A 185 -3.93 -9.85 -20.82
N ARG A 186 -2.62 -9.96 -20.57
CA ARG A 186 -1.57 -9.51 -21.49
C ARG A 186 -1.65 -10.21 -22.84
N GLU A 187 -1.85 -11.53 -22.86
CA GLU A 187 -1.99 -12.31 -24.09
C GLU A 187 -3.23 -11.92 -24.89
N ASP A 188 -4.36 -11.72 -24.21
CA ASP A 188 -5.61 -11.26 -24.82
C ASP A 188 -5.45 -9.87 -25.44
N ILE A 189 -4.81 -8.94 -24.73
CA ILE A 189 -4.52 -7.59 -25.24
C ILE A 189 -3.56 -7.65 -26.44
N GLN A 190 -2.51 -8.46 -26.38
CA GLN A 190 -1.59 -8.61 -27.51
C GLN A 190 -2.26 -9.22 -28.74
N ARG A 191 -3.21 -10.13 -28.55
CA ARG A 191 -4.03 -10.71 -29.62
C ARG A 191 -4.93 -9.65 -30.23
N GLU A 192 -5.58 -8.86 -29.39
CA GLU A 192 -6.46 -7.77 -29.82
C GLU A 192 -5.68 -6.68 -30.59
N ILE A 193 -4.50 -6.28 -30.10
CA ILE A 193 -3.61 -5.34 -30.80
C ILE A 193 -3.19 -5.89 -32.17
N ARG A 194 -2.82 -7.18 -32.25
CA ARG A 194 -2.41 -7.82 -33.52
C ARG A 194 -3.56 -7.95 -34.52
N ASN A 195 -4.79 -8.09 -34.05
CA ASN A 195 -5.97 -8.30 -34.88
C ASN A 195 -6.74 -7.01 -35.21
N ARG A 196 -6.28 -5.85 -34.73
CA ARG A 196 -6.96 -4.56 -34.95
C ARG A 196 -6.58 -3.93 -36.30
N ALA A 197 -7.60 -3.54 -37.05
CA ALA A 197 -7.47 -2.58 -38.16
C ALA A 197 -7.22 -1.15 -37.61
N PRO A 198 -6.47 -0.29 -38.33
CA PRO A 198 -6.19 1.06 -37.86
C PRO A 198 -7.49 1.88 -37.70
N GLY A 199 -7.71 2.47 -36.52
CA GLY A 199 -8.71 3.53 -36.33
C GLY A 199 -9.91 3.26 -35.39
N LYS A 200 -9.98 2.16 -34.63
CA LYS A 200 -11.08 1.93 -33.65
C LYS A 200 -10.65 1.98 -32.18
N GLU A 201 -11.36 2.83 -31.44
CA GLU A 201 -11.59 2.97 -29.98
C GLU A 201 -10.49 2.68 -28.94
N ASP A 202 -10.56 3.51 -27.89
CA ASP A 202 -9.63 3.72 -26.78
C ASP A 202 -9.22 2.42 -26.04
N LEU A 203 -7.93 2.06 -26.18
CA LEU A 203 -7.31 0.86 -25.58
C LEU A 203 -7.59 0.70 -24.09
N ARG A 204 -7.81 1.81 -23.37
CA ARG A 204 -8.12 1.81 -21.93
C ARG A 204 -9.45 1.11 -21.60
N LYS A 205 -10.50 1.30 -22.42
CA LYS A 205 -11.82 0.70 -22.15
C LYS A 205 -11.81 -0.83 -22.30
N GLU A 206 -11.13 -1.34 -23.32
CA GLU A 206 -10.98 -2.77 -23.55
C GLU A 206 -10.06 -3.42 -22.50
N PHE A 207 -8.97 -2.75 -22.11
CA PHE A 207 -8.10 -3.21 -21.02
C PHE A 207 -8.88 -3.39 -19.71
N SER A 208 -9.73 -2.42 -19.35
CA SER A 208 -10.60 -2.52 -18.18
C SER A 208 -11.71 -3.58 -18.31
N LYS A 209 -12.06 -4.02 -19.53
CA LYS A 209 -13.05 -5.08 -19.77
C LYS A 209 -12.42 -6.46 -19.56
N HIS A 210 -11.20 -6.68 -20.08
CA HIS A 210 -10.48 -7.94 -19.92
C HIS A 210 -10.10 -8.22 -18.47
N ILE A 211 -9.59 -7.22 -17.73
CA ILE A 211 -9.29 -7.38 -16.30
C ILE A 211 -10.55 -7.74 -15.51
N ARG A 212 -11.67 -7.03 -15.74
CA ARG A 212 -12.94 -7.32 -15.06
C ARG A 212 -13.52 -8.69 -15.41
N HIS A 213 -13.21 -9.24 -16.59
CA HIS A 213 -13.67 -10.57 -16.95
C HIS A 213 -12.82 -11.67 -16.30
N ALA A 214 -11.52 -11.45 -16.16
CA ALA A 214 -10.59 -12.38 -15.52
C ALA A 214 -10.64 -12.36 -13.97
N GLU A 215 -11.27 -11.33 -13.38
CA GLU A 215 -11.54 -11.22 -11.94
C GLU A 215 -12.85 -11.91 -11.49
N ARG A 216 -13.66 -12.45 -12.42
CA ARG A 216 -14.87 -13.23 -12.13
C ARG A 216 -14.56 -14.72 -12.06
#